data_AF-A0A845BPA9-F1
#
_entry.id   AF-A0A845BPA9-F1
#
_cell.length_a   1.000
_cell.length_b   1.000
_cell.length_c   1.000
_cell.angle_alpha   90.00
_cell.angle_beta   90.00
_cell.angle_gamma   90.00
#
_symmetry.space_group_name_H-M   'P 1'
#
loop_
_entity.id
_entity.type
_entity.pdbx_description
1 polymer ?
#
loop_
_entity_poly.entity_id
_entity_poly.type
_entity_poly.pdbx_seq_one_letter_code
_entity_poly.pdbx_strand_id
1 'polypeptide(L)' 'MANGSMPGSGGVETWSFVADKEGITQLRLRYLRPWEAMPLRELNYRVEVN' A
#
# COMPACT_ATOMS: atom_id res chain seq x y z
N MET A 1 -13.42 -26.88 7.78
CA MET A 1 -13.13 -25.44 7.95
C MET A 1 -12.89 -24.86 6.58
N ALA A 2 -13.90 -24.29 5.92
CA ALA A 2 -13.71 -23.70 4.60
C ALA A 2 -12.97 -22.37 4.78
N ASN A 3 -11.73 -22.30 4.31
CA ASN A 3 -10.95 -21.07 4.25
C ASN A 3 -11.49 -20.24 3.06
N GLY A 4 -12.73 -19.77 3.16
CA GLY A 4 -13.50 -19.24 2.05
C GLY A 4 -13.32 -17.74 1.91
N SER A 5 -12.38 -17.30 1.08
CA SER A 5 -12.49 -15.95 0.50
C SER A 5 -13.81 -15.88 -0.26
N MET A 6 -14.73 -15.04 0.19
CA MET A 6 -16.02 -14.82 -0.48
C MET A 6 -15.77 -14.01 -1.75
N PRO A 7 -16.26 -14.43 -2.93
CA PRO A 7 -16.18 -13.60 -4.13
C PRO A 7 -16.72 -12.19 -3.83
N GLY A 8 -15.89 -11.17 -4.02
CA GLY A 8 -16.24 -9.78 -3.70
C GLY A 8 -15.77 -9.27 -2.33
N SER A 9 -15.12 -10.09 -1.49
CA SER A 9 -14.55 -9.64 -0.19
C SER A 9 -13.32 -8.73 -0.32
N GLY A 10 -12.92 -8.41 -1.56
CA GLY A 10 -11.65 -7.74 -1.85
C GLY A 10 -10.50 -8.74 -2.02
N GLY A 11 -9.39 -8.23 -2.57
CA GLY A 11 -8.14 -8.95 -2.73
C GLY A 11 -7.02 -8.37 -1.86
N VAL A 12 -5.81 -8.91 -2.03
CA VAL A 12 -4.58 -8.34 -1.46
C VAL A 12 -3.84 -7.62 -2.58
N GLU A 13 -3.55 -6.35 -2.38
CA GLU A 13 -2.70 -5.56 -3.27
C GLU A 13 -1.26 -5.61 -2.77
N THR A 14 -0.33 -6.02 -3.64
CA THR A 14 1.10 -6.16 -3.31
C THR A 14 1.94 -5.29 -4.23
N TRP A 15 2.72 -4.38 -3.65
CA TRP A 15 3.70 -3.56 -4.36
C TRP A 15 5.12 -3.92 -3.92
N SER A 16 5.98 -4.22 -4.88
CA SER A 16 7.40 -4.50 -4.68
C SER A 16 8.22 -3.36 -5.25
N PHE A 17 9.17 -2.85 -4.47
CA PHE A 17 10.09 -1.78 -4.87
C PHE A 17 11.52 -2.29 -4.78
N VAL A 18 12.37 -1.85 -5.71
CA VAL A 18 13.82 -2.06 -5.65
C VAL A 18 14.46 -0.70 -5.43
N ALA A 19 15.40 -0.62 -4.48
CA ALA A 19 16.15 0.61 -4.26
C ALA A 19 17.11 0.85 -5.43
N ASP A 20 17.07 2.05 -5.99
CA ASP A 20 17.97 2.47 -7.07
C ASP A 20 19.25 3.14 -6.53
N LYS A 21 19.13 3.89 -5.42
CA LYS A 21 20.22 4.63 -4.80
C LYS A 21 20.07 4.68 -3.27
N GLU A 22 21.20 4.80 -2.58
CA GLU A 22 21.27 5.14 -1.16
C GLU A 22 20.57 6.47 -0.85
N GLY A 23 20.05 6.56 0.37
CA GLY A 23 19.37 7.75 0.89
C GLY A 23 18.09 7.41 1.62
N ILE A 24 17.35 8.48 1.96
CA ILE A 24 16.13 8.39 2.76
C ILE A 24 14.97 8.86 1.89
N THR A 25 13.92 8.05 1.81
CA THR A 25 12.69 8.37 1.09
C THR A 25 11.45 8.11 1.96
N GLN A 26 10.34 8.73 1.59
CA GLN A 26 9.03 8.53 2.22
C GLN A 26 8.12 7.79 1.25
N LEU A 27 7.66 6.60 1.66
CA LEU A 27 6.62 5.87 0.94
C LEU A 27 5.25 6.18 1.58
N ARG A 28 4.31 6.65 0.77
CA ARG A 28 2.93 6.94 1.19
C ARG A 28 1.95 6.07 0.42
N LEU A 29 1.19 5.24 1.13
CA LEU A 29 0.13 4.41 0.56
C LEU A 29 -1.23 4.96 0.99
N ARG A 30 -2.08 5.32 0.02
CA ARG A 30 -3.40 5.91 0.27
C ARG A 30 -4.48 5.00 -0.29
N TYR A 31 -5.38 4.55 0.58
CA TYR A 31 -6.56 3.79 0.20
C TYR A 31 -7.73 4.74 0.01
N LEU A 32 -8.04 5.04 -1.25
CA LEU A 32 -9.12 5.94 -1.66
C LEU A 32 -9.68 5.50 -3.01
N ARG A 33 -10.94 5.84 -3.27
CA ARG A 33 -11.47 5.81 -4.63
C ARG A 33 -10.95 7.02 -5.40
N PRO A 34 -10.70 6.92 -6.72
CA PRO A 34 -10.13 8.03 -7.49
C PRO A 34 -10.91 9.34 -7.46
N TRP A 35 -12.22 9.29 -7.16
CA TRP A 35 -13.11 10.45 -7.06
C TRP A 35 -13.30 10.98 -5.63
N GLU A 36 -12.70 10.35 -4.62
CA GLU A 36 -12.78 10.81 -3.23
C GLU A 36 -11.72 11.88 -2.95
N ALA A 37 -12.10 12.94 -2.23
CA ALA A 37 -11.18 14.03 -1.90
C ALA A 37 -10.19 13.67 -0.78
N MET A 38 -10.53 12.70 0.07
CA MET A 38 -9.72 12.29 1.22
C MET A 38 -9.63 10.76 1.28
N PRO A 39 -8.47 10.20 1.66
CA PRO A 39 -8.33 8.76 1.78
C PRO A 39 -9.02 8.22 3.03
N LEU A 40 -9.60 7.02 2.91
CA LEU A 40 -10.15 6.29 4.05
C LEU A 40 -9.03 5.82 4.99
N ARG A 41 -7.87 5.49 4.43
CA ARG A 41 -6.67 5.08 5.18
C ARG A 41 -5.42 5.56 4.48
N GLU A 42 -4.46 6.01 5.27
CA GLU A 42 -3.12 6.36 4.82
C GLU A 42 -2.07 5.64 5.67
N LEU A 43 -1.04 5.11 5.03
CA LEU A 43 0.13 4.51 5.66
C LEU A 43 1.38 5.24 5.19
N ASN A 44 2.21 5.64 6.14
CA ASN A 44 3.42 6.42 5.90
C ASN A 44 4.62 5.64 6.42
N TYR A 45 5.58 5.35 5.53
CA TYR A 45 6.81 4.66 5.85
C TYR A 45 8.01 5.53 5.52
N ARG A 46 8.98 5.57 6.44
CA ARG A 46 10.32 6.10 6.17
C ARG A 46 11.18 4.91 5.75
N VAL A 47 11.72 4.98 4.54
CA VAL A 47 12.62 3.96 3.99
C VAL A 47 14.01 4.58 3.92
N GLU A 48 14.96 3.92 4.58
CA GLU A 48 16.36 4.31 4.59
C GLU A 48 17.17 3.21 3.91
N VAL A 49 17.94 3.60 2.90
CA VAL A 49 18.80 2.74 2.10
C VAL A 49 20.22 3.22 2.35
N ASN A 50 21.06 2.33 2.89
CA ASN A 50 22.47 2.56 3.18
C ASN A 50 23.34 1.59 2.39
#